data_AF-A0A5C3N5I0-F1
#
_entry.id   AF-A0A5C3N5I0-F1
#
_cell.length_a   1.000
_cell.length_b   1.000
_cell.length_c   1.000
_cell.angle_alpha   90.00
_cell.angle_beta   90.00
_cell.angle_gamma   90.00
#
_symmetry.space_group_name_H-M   'P 1'
#
loop_
_entity.id
_entity.type
_entity.pdbx_description
1 polymer ?
#
loop_
_entity_poly.entity_id
_entity_poly.type
_entity_poly.pdbx_seq_one_letter_code
_entity_poly.pdbx_strand_id
1 'polypeptide(L)'
;MSAAKGKSKAIAQDELEVQLDYSGSESESLSDSESSDSDSDLSDITPEYLESLLSKARQNIASKAASAFLTTSPSNEEEVITLAGDDLAPLPSLDPGSFPKSYFDGAKVVHDPDVELAEKATASRSVPAEPIRPPETKKDGTLLTKKERKELQKKAKGLGYFDLPTHAPEELPRLYREVEALRLRNQLDPKRFYRKEEGEGKGIKGLPKQFAIGTILPTNTPFGTQTHDNLPKAARKRTIVDELVDDAEAKSYAKKKFKELQTVRGAKGRNTLHKKNERKKPKW
;
A
#
# COMPACT_ATOMS: atom_id res chain seq x y z
N MET A 1 19.61 31.10 -74.45
CA MET A 1 18.41 31.40 -73.63
C MET A 1 18.53 30.65 -72.31
N SER A 2 18.79 31.34 -71.21
CA SER A 2 18.63 30.77 -69.86
C SER A 2 18.23 31.90 -68.93
N ALA A 3 17.03 31.80 -68.37
CA ALA A 3 16.38 32.85 -67.60
C ALA A 3 16.73 32.72 -66.11
N ALA A 4 17.09 33.85 -65.52
CA ALA A 4 17.23 34.04 -64.08
C ALA A 4 15.86 34.04 -63.38
N LYS A 5 15.81 33.47 -62.16
CA LYS A 5 14.85 33.88 -61.13
C LYS A 5 15.41 33.55 -59.75
N GLY A 6 15.82 34.58 -59.01
CA GLY A 6 16.03 34.50 -57.57
C GLY A 6 14.72 34.72 -56.80
N LYS A 7 14.73 34.34 -55.52
CA LYS A 7 14.02 35.03 -54.41
C LYS A 7 14.43 34.41 -53.07
N SER A 8 15.21 35.18 -52.32
CA SER A 8 15.47 35.04 -50.89
C SER A 8 14.27 35.55 -50.07
N LYS A 9 14.10 35.01 -48.87
CA LYS A 9 13.25 35.61 -47.82
C LYS A 9 13.91 35.39 -46.46
N ALA A 10 14.23 36.50 -45.81
CA ALA A 10 14.75 36.64 -44.44
C ALA A 10 13.60 36.89 -43.44
N ILE A 11 13.95 37.02 -42.13
CA ILE A 11 13.19 37.43 -40.92
C ILE A 11 13.01 36.26 -39.93
N ALA A 12 13.31 36.35 -38.63
CA ALA A 12 13.90 37.40 -37.79
C ALA A 12 14.47 36.76 -36.51
N GLN A 13 15.45 37.44 -35.93
CA GLN A 13 15.95 37.23 -34.57
C GLN A 13 15.03 38.01 -33.61
N ASP A 14 14.68 37.41 -32.48
CA ASP A 14 14.07 38.11 -31.34
C ASP A 14 14.84 37.67 -30.09
N GLU A 15 15.56 38.62 -29.51
CA GLU A 15 16.18 38.50 -28.19
C GLU A 15 15.15 38.94 -27.15
N LEU A 16 14.97 38.13 -26.10
CA LEU A 16 14.31 38.57 -24.88
C LEU A 16 15.12 38.08 -23.68
N GLU A 17 15.81 39.05 -23.07
CA GLU A 17 16.34 38.97 -21.71
C GLU A 17 15.18 38.73 -20.72
N VAL A 18 15.38 37.83 -19.76
CA VAL A 18 14.56 37.76 -18.55
C VAL A 18 15.51 37.78 -17.36
N GLN A 19 15.62 38.96 -16.75
CA GLN A 19 16.06 39.14 -15.37
C GLN A 19 15.06 38.45 -14.44
N LEU A 20 15.57 37.64 -13.52
CA LEU A 20 14.80 37.09 -12.41
C LEU A 20 15.31 37.71 -11.12
N ASP A 21 14.58 38.73 -10.66
CA ASP A 21 14.68 39.26 -9.31
C ASP A 21 13.70 38.47 -8.43
N TYR A 22 14.21 37.80 -7.39
CA TYR A 22 13.36 37.28 -6.31
C TYR A 22 13.99 37.64 -4.97
N SER A 23 13.30 38.51 -4.23
CA SER A 23 13.59 38.90 -2.85
C SER A 23 12.40 38.50 -1.98
N GLY A 24 12.69 38.01 -0.78
CA GLY A 24 11.78 37.51 0.27
C GLY A 24 12.44 36.28 0.93
N SER A 25 13.12 36.35 2.09
CA SER A 25 12.60 36.61 3.46
C SER A 25 11.39 35.72 3.75
N GLU A 26 11.34 34.82 4.75
CA GLU A 26 11.55 34.97 6.21
C GLU A 26 11.91 33.56 6.81
N SER A 27 12.94 33.38 7.63
CA SER A 27 13.04 33.47 9.11
C SER A 27 12.68 32.20 9.93
N GLU A 28 13.69 31.75 10.70
CA GLU A 28 13.77 30.96 11.95
C GLU A 28 12.88 29.70 12.24
N SER A 29 13.52 28.55 12.50
CA SER A 29 13.72 28.06 13.89
C SER A 29 14.43 26.69 13.93
N LEU A 30 15.23 26.52 14.98
CA LEU A 30 16.30 25.54 15.18
C LEU A 30 15.80 24.26 15.86
N SER A 31 16.43 23.13 15.57
CA SER A 31 16.71 22.11 16.59
C SER A 31 17.90 21.26 16.16
N ASP A 32 18.97 21.36 16.94
CA ASP A 32 20.19 20.56 16.91
C ASP A 32 19.93 19.07 17.17
N SER A 33 20.75 18.25 16.53
CA SER A 33 21.19 16.94 17.01
C SER A 33 22.26 16.43 16.05
N GLU A 34 23.49 16.88 16.25
CA GLU A 34 24.67 16.32 15.61
C GLU A 34 24.86 14.81 15.90
N SER A 35 24.91 14.02 14.83
CA SER A 35 25.48 12.68 14.83
C SER A 35 26.32 12.55 13.57
N SER A 36 27.62 12.74 13.74
CA SER A 36 28.65 12.58 12.71
C SER A 36 28.73 11.11 12.29
N ASP A 37 28.09 10.73 11.19
CA ASP A 37 28.41 9.50 10.46
C ASP A 37 29.37 9.83 9.32
N SER A 38 30.63 9.48 9.49
CA SER A 38 31.63 9.52 8.44
C SER A 38 31.28 8.50 7.36
N ASP A 39 30.77 8.96 6.22
CA ASP A 39 30.79 8.21 4.97
C ASP A 39 32.25 7.91 4.60
N SER A 40 32.71 6.70 4.88
CA SER A 40 33.97 6.17 4.37
C SER A 40 33.69 5.36 3.12
N ASP A 41 34.37 5.74 2.04
CA ASP A 41 34.25 5.24 0.67
C ASP A 41 34.11 3.71 0.56
N LEU A 42 33.04 3.30 -0.13
CA LEU A 42 32.63 1.92 -0.39
C LEU A 42 33.32 1.29 -1.61
N SER A 43 34.55 1.70 -1.93
CA SER A 43 35.13 1.37 -3.25
C SER A 43 36.08 0.18 -3.31
N ASP A 44 36.47 -0.49 -2.22
CA ASP A 44 37.29 -1.72 -2.33
C ASP A 44 37.06 -2.72 -1.18
N ILE A 45 36.02 -3.55 -1.30
CA ILE A 45 35.80 -4.71 -0.41
C ILE A 45 36.74 -5.83 -0.85
N THR A 46 37.95 -5.86 -0.28
CA THR A 46 38.88 -6.96 -0.49
C THR A 46 38.42 -8.19 0.33
N PRO A 47 38.65 -9.42 -0.18
CA PRO A 47 38.27 -10.64 0.54
C PRO A 47 38.95 -10.76 1.91
N GLU A 48 40.18 -10.24 2.04
CA GLU A 48 40.92 -10.21 3.31
C GLU A 48 40.26 -9.30 4.36
N TYR A 49 39.66 -8.19 3.95
CA TYR A 49 38.94 -7.30 4.86
C TYR A 49 37.69 -7.98 5.44
N LEU A 50 36.96 -8.76 4.61
CA LEU A 50 35.83 -9.55 5.07
C LEU A 50 36.25 -10.66 6.05
N GLU A 51 37.37 -11.34 5.78
CA GLU A 51 37.91 -12.35 6.68
C GLU A 51 38.35 -11.75 8.03
N SER A 52 38.98 -10.58 8.02
CA SER A 52 39.31 -9.81 9.23
C SER A 52 38.06 -9.51 10.06
N LEU A 53 36.99 -9.04 9.41
CA LEU A 53 35.73 -8.69 10.07
C LEU A 53 35.03 -9.92 10.67
N LEU A 54 35.04 -11.06 9.96
CA LEU A 54 34.52 -12.33 10.45
C LEU A 54 35.34 -12.89 11.63
N SER A 55 36.67 -12.76 11.59
CA SER A 55 37.55 -13.18 12.68
C SER A 55 37.28 -12.37 13.96
N LYS A 56 37.09 -11.05 13.83
CA LYS A 56 36.74 -10.14 14.92
C LYS A 56 35.37 -10.44 15.52
N ALA A 57 34.39 -10.76 14.67
CA ALA A 57 33.06 -11.20 15.12
C ALA A 57 33.13 -12.50 15.94
N ARG A 58 33.94 -13.48 15.52
CA ARG A 58 34.12 -14.75 16.26
C ARG A 58 34.75 -14.54 17.64
N GLN A 59 35.74 -13.65 17.76
CA GLN A 59 36.37 -13.33 19.05
C GLN A 59 35.39 -12.63 20.02
N ASN A 60 34.53 -11.75 19.51
CA ASN A 60 33.48 -11.12 20.30
C ASN A 60 32.42 -12.13 20.78
N ILE A 61 32.06 -13.10 19.94
CA ILE A 61 31.13 -14.17 20.36
C ILE A 61 31.79 -15.06 21.42
N ALA A 62 33.06 -15.43 21.25
CA ALA A 62 33.77 -16.28 22.20
C ALA A 62 33.96 -15.59 23.57
N SER A 63 34.34 -14.31 23.59
CA SER A 63 34.44 -13.52 24.83
C SER A 63 33.08 -13.31 25.49
N LYS A 64 32.02 -13.06 24.71
CA LYS A 64 30.66 -12.97 25.22
C LYS A 64 30.17 -14.31 25.80
N ALA A 65 30.47 -15.43 25.15
CA ALA A 65 30.16 -16.76 25.65
C ALA A 65 30.95 -17.10 26.94
N ALA A 66 32.21 -16.70 27.02
CA ALA A 66 33.01 -16.86 28.24
C ALA A 66 32.47 -16.01 29.40
N SER A 67 31.99 -14.78 29.14
CA SER A 67 31.32 -13.96 30.15
C SER A 67 29.94 -14.50 30.56
N ALA A 68 29.23 -15.16 29.66
CA ALA A 68 27.91 -15.75 29.93
C ALA A 68 27.98 -17.06 30.73
N PHE A 69 29.14 -17.73 30.76
CA PHE A 69 29.36 -18.96 31.53
C PHE A 69 29.56 -18.70 33.04
N LEU A 70 29.77 -17.45 33.46
CA LEU A 70 30.00 -17.11 34.87
C LEU A 70 28.72 -16.67 35.62
N THR A 71 27.56 -16.63 34.94
CA THR A 71 26.32 -16.08 35.53
C THR A 71 25.13 -17.03 35.40
N THR A 72 25.33 -18.31 35.73
CA THR A 72 24.24 -19.28 35.88
C THR A 72 24.43 -20.13 37.15
N SER A 73 23.98 -19.58 38.28
CA SER A 73 23.58 -20.35 39.48
C SER A 73 22.32 -19.69 40.07
N PRO A 74 21.19 -20.41 40.23
CA PRO A 74 19.98 -19.88 40.83
C PRO A 74 20.05 -19.96 42.37
N SER A 75 19.82 -18.81 43.02
CA SER A 75 19.16 -18.61 44.31
C SER A 75 19.01 -19.80 45.29
N ASN A 76 19.80 -19.75 46.36
CA ASN A 76 19.59 -20.16 47.76
C ASN A 76 21.01 -20.40 48.28
N GLU A 77 21.57 -19.54 49.12
CA GLU A 77 21.51 -19.68 50.57
C GLU A 77 21.89 -18.34 51.21
N GLU A 78 21.01 -17.76 52.03
CA GLU A 78 21.41 -16.80 53.05
C GLU A 78 22.09 -17.59 54.17
N GLU A 79 23.25 -17.13 54.64
CA GLU A 79 23.93 -17.70 55.82
C GLU A 79 23.11 -17.38 57.07
N VAL A 80 22.31 -18.34 57.54
CA VAL A 80 21.61 -18.24 58.84
C VAL A 80 22.61 -18.52 59.95
N ILE A 81 22.97 -17.47 60.69
CA ILE A 81 23.69 -17.59 61.96
C ILE A 81 22.72 -18.17 63.00
N THR A 82 22.80 -19.47 63.28
CA THR A 82 22.08 -20.06 64.41
C THR A 82 22.86 -19.77 65.69
N LEU A 83 22.36 -18.83 66.49
CA LEU A 83 22.80 -18.66 67.87
C LEU A 83 22.39 -19.90 68.66
N ALA A 84 23.35 -20.50 69.36
CA ALA A 84 23.12 -21.70 70.16
C ALA A 84 22.15 -21.40 71.32
N GLY A 85 20.98 -22.01 71.26
CA GLY A 85 20.06 -22.15 72.40
C GLY A 85 18.76 -21.38 72.24
N ASP A 86 17.80 -21.96 71.52
CA ASP A 86 16.37 -21.60 71.62
C ASP A 86 15.52 -22.85 71.32
N ASP A 87 15.28 -23.65 72.36
CA ASP A 87 14.27 -24.72 72.36
C ASP A 87 12.87 -24.12 72.44
N LEU A 88 12.38 -23.52 71.35
CA LEU A 88 11.01 -23.02 71.25
C LEU A 88 10.11 -24.10 70.63
N ALA A 89 9.04 -24.46 71.35
CA ALA A 89 8.05 -25.42 70.88
C ALA A 89 7.47 -25.01 69.51
N PRO A 90 7.24 -25.97 68.58
CA PRO A 90 6.73 -25.66 67.25
C PRO A 90 5.34 -25.02 67.36
N LEU A 91 5.17 -23.87 66.72
CA LEU A 91 3.91 -23.14 66.68
C LEU A 91 2.81 -24.01 66.03
N PRO A 92 1.54 -23.86 66.47
CA PRO A 92 0.42 -24.57 65.85
C PRO A 92 0.29 -24.17 64.37
N SER A 93 0.09 -25.16 63.50
CA SER A 93 -0.12 -24.92 62.07
C SER A 93 -1.41 -24.10 61.86
N LEU A 94 -1.28 -22.96 61.20
CA LEU A 94 -2.43 -22.15 60.79
C LEU A 94 -2.97 -22.69 59.47
N ASP A 95 -4.27 -22.98 59.42
CA ASP A 95 -5.00 -23.29 58.18
C ASP A 95 -5.49 -21.98 57.54
N PRO A 96 -4.92 -21.55 56.40
CA PRO A 96 -5.26 -20.25 55.81
C PRO A 96 -6.55 -20.26 54.98
N GLY A 97 -7.29 -21.36 54.95
CA GLY A 97 -8.52 -21.49 54.14
C GLY A 97 -8.25 -21.52 52.63
N SER A 98 -9.29 -21.35 51.83
CA SER A 98 -9.18 -21.33 50.37
C SER A 98 -8.81 -19.93 49.88
N PHE A 99 -7.60 -19.79 49.34
CA PHE A 99 -7.18 -18.54 48.71
C PHE A 99 -7.98 -18.26 47.42
N PRO A 100 -8.17 -16.97 47.07
CA PRO A 100 -8.67 -16.61 45.75
C PRO A 100 -7.70 -17.09 44.67
N LYS A 101 -8.23 -17.41 43.48
CA LYS A 101 -7.41 -17.80 42.34
C LYS A 101 -6.41 -16.69 41.99
N SER A 102 -5.18 -17.08 41.66
CA SER A 102 -4.14 -16.17 41.21
C SER A 102 -4.52 -15.48 39.90
N TYR A 103 -4.15 -14.20 39.79
CA TYR A 103 -4.28 -13.43 38.55
C TYR A 103 -3.40 -13.98 37.42
N PHE A 104 -2.28 -14.61 37.79
CA PHE A 104 -1.28 -15.14 36.88
C PHE A 104 -1.18 -16.65 37.03
N ASP A 105 -1.95 -17.38 36.22
CA ASP A 105 -1.61 -18.75 35.88
C ASP A 105 -0.70 -18.66 34.65
N GLY A 106 0.42 -19.39 34.61
CA GLY A 106 1.42 -19.35 33.53
C GLY A 106 0.92 -19.74 32.13
N ALA A 107 -0.39 -19.79 31.91
CA ALA A 107 -1.04 -19.82 30.62
C ALA A 107 -1.12 -18.40 30.01
N LYS A 108 -1.24 -18.33 28.67
CA LYS A 108 -1.28 -17.06 27.90
C LYS A 108 -2.54 -16.21 28.14
N VAL A 109 -3.39 -16.57 29.09
CA VAL A 109 -4.66 -15.89 29.37
C VAL A 109 -4.58 -15.32 30.78
N VAL A 110 -4.56 -13.99 30.88
CA VAL A 110 -4.59 -13.26 32.15
C VAL A 110 -5.97 -13.46 32.76
N HIS A 111 -6.02 -13.92 34.01
CA HIS A 111 -7.27 -14.10 34.72
C HIS A 111 -7.66 -12.78 35.40
N ASP A 112 -8.69 -12.12 34.89
CA ASP A 112 -9.17 -10.84 35.44
C ASP A 112 -10.48 -11.06 36.22
N PRO A 113 -10.50 -10.86 37.56
CA PRO A 113 -11.67 -11.13 38.39
C PRO A 113 -12.84 -10.20 38.07
N ASP A 114 -12.56 -8.98 37.61
CA ASP A 114 -13.59 -8.01 37.21
C ASP A 114 -14.37 -8.50 35.99
N VAL A 115 -13.70 -9.21 35.07
CA VAL A 115 -14.34 -9.82 33.90
C VAL A 115 -15.24 -10.97 34.34
N GLU A 116 -14.80 -11.83 35.26
CA GLU A 116 -15.66 -12.91 35.79
C GLU A 116 -16.89 -12.37 36.53
N LEU A 117 -16.73 -11.31 37.31
CA LEU A 117 -17.84 -10.66 38.01
C LEU A 117 -18.84 -10.06 37.03
N ALA A 118 -18.35 -9.43 35.95
CA ALA A 118 -19.19 -8.93 34.87
C ALA A 118 -19.90 -10.07 34.12
N GLU A 119 -19.24 -11.19 33.86
CA GLU A 119 -19.85 -12.38 33.24
C GLU A 119 -20.92 -13.01 34.14
N LYS A 120 -20.67 -13.15 35.44
CA LYS A 120 -21.68 -13.63 36.41
C LYS A 120 -22.86 -12.67 36.53
N ALA A 121 -22.60 -11.36 36.54
CA ALA A 121 -23.63 -10.33 36.58
C ALA A 121 -24.48 -10.30 35.30
N THR A 122 -23.86 -10.51 34.13
CA THR A 122 -24.59 -10.58 32.86
C THR A 122 -25.33 -11.91 32.68
N ALA A 123 -24.78 -13.03 33.14
CA ALA A 123 -25.44 -14.33 33.09
C ALA A 123 -26.67 -14.40 34.00
N SER A 124 -26.67 -13.68 35.13
CA SER A 124 -27.82 -13.58 36.03
C SER A 124 -28.87 -12.56 35.58
N ARG A 125 -28.55 -11.71 34.59
CA ARG A 125 -29.51 -10.79 33.99
C ARG A 125 -30.38 -11.57 33.00
N SER A 126 -31.64 -11.80 33.35
CA SER A 126 -32.67 -12.28 32.42
C SER A 126 -32.97 -11.20 31.38
N VAL A 127 -32.17 -11.16 30.32
CA VAL A 127 -32.46 -10.35 29.13
C VAL A 127 -33.72 -10.95 28.48
N PRO A 128 -34.82 -10.18 28.31
CA PRO A 128 -35.98 -10.65 27.56
C PRO A 128 -35.53 -11.12 26.18
N ALA A 129 -35.95 -12.33 25.80
CA ALA A 129 -35.56 -12.93 24.52
C ALA A 129 -35.79 -11.92 23.39
N GLU A 130 -34.73 -11.63 22.62
CA GLU A 130 -34.82 -10.73 21.48
C GLU A 130 -36.02 -11.13 20.61
N PRO A 131 -36.84 -10.16 20.15
CA PRO A 131 -37.98 -10.46 19.30
C PRO A 131 -37.50 -11.26 18.10
N ILE A 132 -38.13 -12.42 17.86
CA ILE A 132 -37.77 -13.35 16.79
C ILE A 132 -37.82 -12.57 15.48
N ARG A 133 -36.65 -12.27 14.90
CA ARG A 133 -36.56 -11.58 13.62
C ARG A 133 -37.38 -12.37 12.59
N PRO A 134 -38.26 -11.70 11.82
CA PRO A 134 -39.08 -12.40 10.83
C PRO A 134 -38.17 -13.15 9.85
N PRO A 135 -38.51 -14.40 9.50
CA PRO A 135 -37.68 -15.19 8.59
C PRO A 135 -37.63 -14.50 7.24
N GLU A 136 -36.42 -14.27 6.70
CA GLU A 136 -36.24 -13.78 5.34
C GLU A 136 -36.79 -14.82 4.35
N THR A 137 -37.95 -14.54 3.78
CA THR A 137 -38.65 -15.35 2.78
C THR A 137 -38.53 -14.73 1.39
N LYS A 138 -38.51 -15.58 0.35
CA LYS A 138 -38.67 -15.11 -1.04
C LYS A 138 -40.11 -14.62 -1.24
N LYS A 139 -40.37 -13.91 -2.36
CA LYS A 139 -41.74 -13.55 -2.78
C LYS A 139 -42.69 -14.77 -2.85
N ASP A 140 -42.12 -15.96 -3.03
CA ASP A 140 -42.81 -17.24 -3.14
C ASP A 140 -42.93 -18.01 -1.80
N GLY A 141 -42.60 -17.39 -0.66
CA GLY A 141 -42.77 -17.98 0.68
C GLY A 141 -41.74 -19.03 1.12
N THR A 142 -40.81 -19.42 0.25
CA THR A 142 -39.73 -20.37 0.58
C THR A 142 -38.60 -19.71 1.37
N LEU A 143 -38.00 -20.47 2.29
CA LEU A 143 -36.84 -20.03 3.09
C LEU A 143 -35.62 -19.87 2.18
N LEU A 144 -34.95 -18.71 2.24
CA LEU A 144 -33.72 -18.50 1.47
C LEU A 144 -32.63 -19.49 1.88
N THR A 145 -31.94 -20.04 0.88
CA THR A 145 -30.77 -20.88 1.13
C THR A 145 -29.63 -20.06 1.74
N LYS A 146 -28.73 -20.71 2.48
CA LYS A 146 -27.54 -20.05 3.08
C LYS A 146 -26.69 -19.29 2.04
N LYS A 147 -26.68 -19.73 0.78
CA LYS A 147 -25.97 -19.05 -0.33
C LYS A 147 -26.68 -17.76 -0.74
N GLU A 148 -27.99 -17.82 -0.96
CA GLU A 148 -28.81 -16.66 -1.33
C GLU A 148 -28.83 -15.60 -0.22
N ARG A 149 -28.91 -16.01 1.06
CA ARG A 149 -28.75 -15.07 2.19
C ARG A 149 -27.39 -14.39 2.18
N LYS A 150 -26.31 -15.12 1.89
CA LYS A 150 -24.96 -14.55 1.75
C LYS A 150 -24.86 -13.61 0.55
N GLU A 151 -25.55 -13.88 -0.55
CA GLU A 151 -25.59 -12.99 -1.72
C GLU A 151 -26.41 -11.74 -1.46
N LEU A 152 -27.57 -11.85 -0.82
CA LEU A 152 -28.34 -10.71 -0.35
C LEU A 152 -27.55 -9.91 0.67
N GLN A 153 -26.87 -10.52 1.63
CA GLN A 153 -25.97 -9.81 2.54
C GLN A 153 -24.77 -9.18 1.80
N LYS A 154 -24.23 -9.80 0.75
CA LYS A 154 -23.18 -9.16 -0.07
C LYS A 154 -23.70 -7.96 -0.85
N LYS A 155 -24.96 -8.00 -1.29
CA LYS A 155 -25.67 -6.90 -1.96
C LYS A 155 -26.13 -5.82 -0.98
N ALA A 156 -26.53 -6.22 0.23
CA ALA A 156 -27.10 -5.41 1.30
C ALA A 156 -26.07 -4.96 2.34
N LYS A 157 -24.79 -5.35 2.21
CA LYS A 157 -23.67 -4.77 2.96
C LYS A 157 -23.39 -3.35 2.47
N GLY A 158 -24.36 -2.46 2.66
CA GLY A 158 -24.10 -1.08 3.03
C GLY A 158 -23.81 -1.07 4.52
N LEU A 159 -22.54 -1.32 4.87
CA LEU A 159 -21.89 -1.03 6.16
C LEU A 159 -20.39 -1.25 5.93
N GLY A 160 -19.90 -0.59 4.90
CA GLY A 160 -18.51 -0.21 4.65
C GLY A 160 -18.47 1.31 4.49
N TYR A 161 -17.28 1.92 4.41
CA TYR A 161 -17.08 3.38 4.41
C TYR A 161 -18.15 4.12 3.57
N PHE A 162 -19.02 4.86 4.25
CA PHE A 162 -20.08 5.71 3.69
C PHE A 162 -20.96 5.05 2.60
N ASP A 163 -21.42 3.82 2.82
CA ASP A 163 -22.39 3.12 1.94
C ASP A 163 -22.02 3.13 0.45
N LEU A 164 -20.73 2.95 0.15
CA LEU A 164 -20.25 2.83 -1.22
C LEU A 164 -20.97 1.70 -1.98
N PRO A 165 -21.45 1.95 -3.21
CA PRO A 165 -22.19 0.96 -3.98
C PRO A 165 -21.29 -0.21 -4.39
N THR A 166 -21.90 -1.40 -4.44
CA THR A 166 -21.29 -2.58 -5.08
C THR A 166 -21.90 -2.72 -6.47
N HIS A 167 -21.10 -2.49 -7.51
CA HIS A 167 -21.56 -2.57 -8.89
C HIS A 167 -21.97 -3.99 -9.31
N ALA A 168 -22.98 -4.08 -10.17
CA ALA A 168 -23.42 -5.33 -10.76
C ALA A 168 -22.34 -5.90 -11.71
N PRO A 169 -22.21 -7.24 -11.84
CA PRO A 169 -21.19 -7.86 -12.68
C PRO A 169 -21.29 -7.47 -14.17
N GLU A 170 -22.47 -7.06 -14.63
CA GLU A 170 -22.74 -6.61 -15.99
C GLU A 170 -22.13 -5.24 -16.31
N GLU A 171 -22.00 -4.36 -15.30
CA GLU A 171 -21.41 -3.02 -15.45
C GLU A 171 -19.89 -3.04 -15.32
N LEU A 172 -19.34 -4.08 -14.67
CA LEU A 172 -17.91 -4.20 -14.40
C LEU A 172 -17.02 -4.10 -15.66
N PRO A 173 -17.36 -4.65 -16.84
CA PRO A 173 -16.51 -4.51 -18.03
C PRO A 173 -16.37 -3.06 -18.51
N ARG A 174 -17.41 -2.23 -18.34
CA ARG A 174 -17.36 -0.80 -18.66
C ARG A 174 -16.48 -0.08 -17.64
N LEU A 175 -16.78 -0.26 -16.35
CA LEU A 175 -16.05 0.37 -15.25
C LEU A 175 -14.59 -0.08 -15.17
N TYR A 176 -14.30 -1.32 -15.56
CA TYR A 176 -12.96 -1.87 -15.64
C TYR A 176 -12.08 -1.04 -16.58
N ARG A 177 -12.60 -0.60 -17.74
CA ARG A 177 -11.82 0.24 -18.67
C ARG A 177 -11.39 1.55 -18.02
N GLU A 178 -12.29 2.13 -17.23
CA GLU A 178 -12.07 3.41 -16.55
C GLU A 178 -11.05 3.26 -15.40
N VAL A 179 -11.21 2.23 -14.56
CA VAL A 179 -10.28 1.95 -13.45
C VAL A 179 -8.91 1.50 -13.97
N GLU A 180 -8.86 0.72 -15.05
CA GLU A 180 -7.59 0.28 -15.64
C GLU A 180 -6.83 1.46 -16.26
N ALA A 181 -7.53 2.43 -16.86
CA ALA A 181 -6.89 3.67 -17.32
C ALA A 181 -6.23 4.44 -16.16
N LEU A 182 -6.87 4.49 -14.99
CA LEU A 182 -6.28 5.10 -13.79
C LEU A 182 -5.06 4.34 -13.28
N ARG A 183 -5.06 3.01 -13.34
CA ARG A 183 -3.89 2.19 -12.96
C ARG A 183 -2.71 2.42 -13.89
N LEU A 184 -3.00 2.55 -15.18
CA LEU A 184 -2.01 2.79 -16.22
C LEU A 184 -1.59 4.26 -16.35
N ARG A 185 -1.90 5.11 -15.35
CA ARG A 185 -1.56 6.55 -15.36
C ARG A 185 -0.07 6.84 -15.61
N ASN A 186 0.81 5.93 -15.19
CA ASN A 186 2.26 6.05 -15.39
C ASN A 186 2.69 5.87 -16.86
N GLN A 187 1.88 5.20 -17.67
CA GLN A 187 2.14 4.96 -19.08
C GLN A 187 1.49 6.00 -20.00
N LEU A 188 0.55 6.79 -19.47
CA LEU A 188 -0.16 7.83 -20.22
C LEU A 188 0.72 9.06 -20.45
N ASP A 189 1.35 9.57 -19.39
CA ASP A 189 2.21 10.75 -19.44
C ASP A 189 3.65 10.38 -19.06
N PRO A 190 4.64 10.54 -19.98
CA PRO A 190 6.04 10.23 -19.69
C PRO A 190 6.67 11.13 -18.62
N LYS A 191 6.04 12.26 -18.26
CA LYS A 191 6.56 13.23 -17.30
C LYS A 191 6.05 13.00 -15.87
N ARG A 192 4.99 12.21 -15.70
CA ARG A 192 4.34 11.99 -14.42
C ARG A 192 4.59 10.58 -13.92
N PHE A 193 5.29 10.48 -12.80
CA PHE A 193 5.56 9.22 -12.12
C PHE A 193 4.73 9.12 -10.85
N TYR A 194 3.81 8.17 -10.81
CA TYR A 194 3.03 7.85 -9.64
C TYR A 194 3.42 6.51 -9.03
N ARG A 195 3.04 6.31 -7.77
CA ARG A 195 3.17 5.01 -7.11
C ARG A 195 2.30 3.96 -7.83
N LYS A 196 2.88 2.78 -8.02
CA LYS A 196 2.20 1.63 -8.64
C LYS A 196 1.17 1.05 -7.68
N GLU A 197 0.01 0.71 -8.22
CA GLU A 197 -1.08 0.08 -7.48
C GLU A 197 -0.97 -1.45 -7.57
N GLU A 198 -1.17 -2.16 -6.45
CA GLU A 198 -1.05 -3.63 -6.39
C GLU A 198 -2.09 -4.40 -7.24
N GLY A 199 -3.09 -3.67 -7.76
CA GLY A 199 -4.17 -4.21 -8.60
C GLY A 199 -3.86 -4.28 -10.10
N GLU A 200 -2.73 -3.73 -10.55
CA GLU A 200 -2.35 -3.67 -11.97
C GLU A 200 -2.25 -5.09 -12.57
N GLY A 201 -2.86 -5.30 -13.76
CA GLY A 201 -2.79 -6.58 -14.48
C GLY A 201 -3.70 -7.71 -13.95
N LYS A 202 -4.44 -7.50 -12.86
CA LYS A 202 -5.39 -8.50 -12.31
C LYS A 202 -6.77 -8.50 -12.99
N GLY A 203 -6.95 -7.69 -14.03
CA GLY A 203 -8.19 -7.60 -14.79
C GLY A 203 -9.39 -7.18 -13.93
N ILE A 204 -10.58 -7.67 -14.28
CA ILE A 204 -11.84 -7.38 -13.55
C ILE A 204 -11.76 -7.84 -12.08
N LYS A 205 -11.04 -8.94 -11.80
CA LYS A 205 -10.84 -9.43 -10.42
C LYS A 205 -9.97 -8.49 -9.59
N GLY A 206 -9.15 -7.67 -10.24
CA GLY A 206 -8.34 -6.66 -9.57
C GLY A 206 -9.15 -5.48 -9.05
N LEU A 207 -10.38 -5.26 -9.50
CA LEU A 207 -11.17 -4.09 -9.08
C LEU A 207 -11.50 -4.13 -7.59
N PRO A 208 -11.52 -2.96 -6.92
CA PRO A 208 -12.12 -2.85 -5.60
C PRO A 208 -13.56 -3.38 -5.64
N LYS A 209 -13.98 -4.08 -4.58
CA LYS A 209 -15.32 -4.65 -4.49
C LYS A 209 -16.40 -3.56 -4.41
N GLN A 210 -16.07 -2.45 -3.75
CA GLN A 210 -16.93 -1.28 -3.56
C GLN A 210 -16.17 -0.07 -4.07
N PHE A 211 -16.77 0.67 -4.99
CA PHE A 211 -16.23 1.94 -5.50
C PHE A 211 -17.38 2.73 -6.11
N ALA A 212 -17.18 4.04 -6.26
CA ALA A 212 -18.09 4.92 -6.97
C ALA A 212 -17.29 5.82 -7.90
N ILE A 213 -17.87 6.17 -9.04
CA ILE A 213 -17.29 7.11 -9.99
C ILE A 213 -18.09 8.40 -9.88
N GLY A 214 -17.41 9.47 -9.48
CA GLY A 214 -17.99 10.81 -9.34
C GLY A 214 -17.44 11.78 -10.37
N THR A 215 -18.15 12.88 -10.57
CA THR A 215 -17.70 14.01 -11.40
C THR A 215 -17.33 15.17 -10.50
N ILE A 216 -16.18 15.78 -10.75
CA ILE A 216 -15.72 16.95 -10.01
C ILE A 216 -16.62 18.15 -10.37
N LEU A 217 -17.15 18.83 -9.36
CA LEU A 217 -17.94 20.04 -9.56
C LEU A 217 -17.01 21.24 -9.80
N PRO A 218 -17.33 22.11 -10.77
CA PRO A 218 -16.53 23.29 -11.04
C PRO A 218 -16.55 24.24 -9.84
N THR A 219 -15.41 24.83 -9.53
CA THR A 219 -15.29 25.80 -8.44
C THR A 219 -15.76 27.18 -8.93
N ASN A 220 -16.61 27.84 -8.15
CA ASN A 220 -17.06 29.21 -8.42
C ASN A 220 -16.02 30.22 -7.89
N THR A 221 -14.78 30.12 -8.37
CA THR A 221 -13.76 31.12 -8.08
C THR A 221 -14.01 32.37 -8.94
N PRO A 222 -13.71 33.58 -8.44
CA PRO A 222 -13.99 34.83 -9.16
C PRO A 222 -13.27 34.90 -10.52
N PHE A 223 -12.14 34.20 -10.65
CA PHE A 223 -11.43 34.00 -11.90
C PHE A 223 -11.94 32.74 -12.61
N GLY A 224 -13.24 32.69 -12.92
CA GLY A 224 -13.93 31.58 -13.61
C GLY A 224 -13.47 31.32 -15.05
N THR A 225 -12.18 31.55 -15.33
CA THR A 225 -11.50 31.26 -16.58
C THR A 225 -11.42 29.75 -16.81
N GLN A 226 -11.28 29.37 -18.07
CA GLN A 226 -11.09 27.98 -18.51
C GLN A 226 -9.71 27.49 -18.03
N THR A 227 -9.65 27.04 -16.79
CA THR A 227 -8.46 26.46 -16.17
C THR A 227 -8.60 24.94 -16.12
N HIS A 228 -7.52 24.21 -15.82
CA HIS A 228 -7.55 22.76 -15.62
C HIS A 228 -8.59 22.30 -14.58
N ASP A 229 -8.89 23.12 -13.57
CA ASP A 229 -9.91 22.81 -12.57
C ASP A 229 -11.35 23.03 -13.10
N ASN A 230 -11.50 23.88 -14.11
CA ASN A 230 -12.78 24.33 -14.65
C ASN A 230 -12.85 24.11 -16.17
N LEU A 231 -13.05 22.86 -16.58
CA LEU A 231 -13.16 22.51 -18.00
C LEU A 231 -14.38 23.19 -18.66
N PRO A 232 -14.26 23.66 -19.92
CA PRO A 232 -15.40 24.13 -20.70
C PRO A 232 -16.36 22.98 -21.01
N LYS A 233 -17.65 23.30 -21.22
CA LYS A 233 -18.71 22.29 -21.46
C LYS A 233 -18.40 21.33 -22.62
N ALA A 234 -17.65 21.78 -23.63
CA ALA A 234 -17.27 20.97 -24.79
C ALA A 234 -16.18 19.93 -24.49
N ALA A 235 -15.29 20.23 -23.53
CA ALA A 235 -14.21 19.34 -23.13
C ALA A 235 -14.68 18.29 -22.10
N ARG A 236 -15.75 18.57 -21.33
CA ARG A 236 -16.32 17.63 -20.36
C ARG A 236 -16.93 16.42 -21.08
N LYS A 237 -16.51 15.21 -20.72
CA LYS A 237 -17.10 13.97 -21.26
C LYS A 237 -17.80 13.16 -20.18
N ARG A 238 -18.37 12.03 -20.61
CA ARG A 238 -19.08 11.09 -19.71
C ARG A 238 -18.12 10.15 -18.99
N THR A 239 -16.95 9.88 -19.56
CA THR A 239 -15.98 8.91 -19.05
C THR A 239 -14.57 9.48 -19.11
N ILE A 240 -13.72 9.04 -18.18
CA ILE A 240 -12.30 9.43 -18.11
C ILE A 240 -11.54 8.98 -19.37
N VAL A 241 -11.90 7.81 -19.91
CA VAL A 241 -11.26 7.27 -21.11
C VAL A 241 -11.59 8.11 -22.34
N ASP A 242 -12.82 8.60 -22.46
CA ASP A 242 -13.19 9.48 -23.57
C ASP A 242 -12.43 10.81 -23.52
N GLU A 243 -12.22 11.37 -22.33
CA GLU A 243 -11.40 12.59 -22.15
C GLU A 243 -9.96 12.35 -22.59
N LEU A 244 -9.39 11.20 -22.23
CA LEU A 244 -8.03 10.82 -22.62
C LEU A 244 -7.88 10.59 -24.13
N VAL A 245 -8.91 10.07 -24.81
CA VAL A 245 -8.89 9.84 -26.25
C VAL A 245 -8.94 11.16 -27.04
N ASP A 246 -9.64 12.14 -26.49
CA ASP A 246 -9.76 13.48 -27.07
C ASP A 246 -8.51 14.35 -26.85
N ASP A 247 -7.68 14.03 -25.85
CA ASP A 247 -6.40 14.72 -25.62
C ASP A 247 -5.39 14.47 -26.76
N ALA A 248 -4.98 15.56 -27.40
CA ALA A 248 -4.05 15.54 -28.51
C ALA A 248 -2.64 15.08 -28.10
N GLU A 249 -2.18 15.46 -26.91
CA GLU A 249 -0.83 15.14 -26.45
C GLU A 249 -0.71 13.65 -26.16
N ALA A 250 -1.60 13.12 -25.31
CA ALA A 250 -1.67 11.69 -25.00
C ALA A 250 -1.80 10.84 -26.27
N LYS A 251 -2.65 11.24 -27.23
CA LYS A 251 -2.82 10.54 -28.50
C LYS A 251 -1.55 10.51 -29.35
N SER A 252 -0.85 11.64 -29.44
CA SER A 252 0.39 11.73 -30.22
C SER A 252 1.49 10.85 -29.63
N TYR A 253 1.64 10.87 -28.30
CA TYR A 253 2.62 10.09 -27.57
C TYR A 253 2.32 8.59 -27.65
N ALA A 254 1.07 8.19 -27.35
CA ALA A 254 0.63 6.81 -27.44
C ALA A 254 0.85 6.24 -28.85
N LYS A 255 0.51 7.00 -29.91
CA LYS A 255 0.74 6.59 -31.30
C LYS A 255 2.23 6.43 -31.61
N LYS A 256 3.08 7.36 -31.13
CA LYS A 256 4.54 7.28 -31.32
C LYS A 256 5.11 6.04 -30.63
N LYS A 257 4.84 5.83 -29.34
CA LYS A 257 5.34 4.68 -28.58
C LYS A 257 4.76 3.36 -29.09
N PHE A 258 3.50 3.33 -29.50
CA PHE A 258 2.91 2.14 -30.10
C PHE A 258 3.66 1.71 -31.37
N LYS A 259 3.96 2.65 -32.27
CA LYS A 259 4.73 2.36 -33.49
C LYS A 259 6.13 1.85 -33.16
N GLU A 260 6.83 2.48 -32.22
CA GLU A 260 8.15 2.06 -31.75
C GLU A 260 8.12 0.64 -31.17
N LEU A 261 7.11 0.32 -30.35
CA LEU A 261 6.95 -1.03 -29.80
C LEU A 261 6.61 -2.05 -30.89
N GLN A 262 5.77 -1.68 -31.86
CA GLN A 262 5.44 -2.56 -33.00
C GLN A 262 6.64 -2.79 -33.91
N THR A 263 7.50 -1.80 -34.16
CA THR A 263 8.73 -2.01 -34.93
C THR A 263 9.70 -2.91 -34.19
N VAL A 264 9.90 -2.71 -32.89
CA VAL A 264 10.77 -3.56 -32.06
C VAL A 264 10.22 -4.99 -31.94
N ARG A 265 8.94 -5.15 -31.65
CA ARG A 265 8.25 -6.45 -31.55
C ARG A 265 8.20 -7.16 -32.90
N GLY A 266 7.96 -6.40 -33.97
CA GLY A 266 7.99 -6.86 -35.34
C GLY A 266 9.36 -7.36 -35.72
N ALA A 267 10.43 -6.59 -35.46
CA ALA A 267 11.82 -6.97 -35.73
C ALA A 267 12.25 -8.23 -34.94
N LYS A 268 11.83 -8.35 -33.68
CA LYS A 268 12.10 -9.50 -32.81
C LYS A 268 11.09 -10.65 -32.95
N GLY A 269 10.10 -10.54 -33.84
CA GLY A 269 8.98 -11.48 -33.94
C GLY A 269 9.34 -12.83 -34.58
N ARG A 270 8.55 -13.87 -34.27
CA ARG A 270 8.74 -15.26 -34.74
C ARG A 270 8.89 -15.43 -36.26
N ASN A 271 8.42 -14.48 -37.06
CA ASN A 271 8.37 -14.60 -38.52
C ASN A 271 9.49 -13.81 -39.23
N THR A 272 10.34 -13.07 -38.53
CA THR A 272 11.44 -12.30 -39.16
C THR A 272 12.57 -13.19 -39.62
N LEU A 273 12.96 -14.17 -38.78
CA LEU A 273 13.93 -15.19 -39.15
C LEU A 273 13.43 -16.01 -40.36
N HIS A 274 12.15 -16.42 -40.33
CA HIS A 274 11.54 -17.18 -41.43
C HIS A 274 11.54 -16.39 -42.74
N LYS A 275 11.06 -15.13 -42.74
CA LYS A 275 11.11 -14.25 -43.92
C LYS A 275 12.53 -13.97 -44.39
N LYS A 276 13.49 -13.79 -43.47
CA LYS A 276 14.91 -13.61 -43.84
C LYS A 276 15.47 -14.85 -44.51
N ASN A 277 15.10 -16.04 -44.04
CA ASN A 277 15.51 -17.31 -44.63
C ASN A 277 14.82 -17.57 -45.97
N GLU A 278 13.53 -17.25 -46.13
CA GLU A 278 12.82 -17.31 -47.42
C GLU A 278 13.45 -16.39 -48.47
N ARG A 279 13.81 -15.15 -48.10
CA ARG A 279 14.51 -14.22 -48.99
C ARG A 279 15.90 -14.71 -49.41
N LYS A 280 16.51 -15.58 -48.62
CA LYS A 280 17.81 -16.20 -48.92
C LYS A 280 17.68 -17.48 -49.75
N LYS A 281 16.48 -18.02 -49.95
CA LYS A 281 16.31 -19.20 -50.82
C LYS A 281 16.48 -18.75 -52.28
N PRO A 282 17.34 -19.42 -53.08
CA PRO A 282 17.47 -19.12 -54.48
C PRO A 282 16.15 -19.41 -55.19
N LYS A 283 15.69 -18.48 -56.05
CA LYS A 283 14.60 -18.73 -57.00
C LYS A 283 15.17 -19.51 -58.16
N TRP A 284 15.01 -20.82 -58.13
CA TRP A 284 15.16 -21.69 -59.28
C TRP A 284 13.76 -22.07 -59.78
#